data_AF-A0A9X3AS05-F1
#
_entry.id   AF-A0A9X3AS05-F1
#
_cell.length_a   1.000
_cell.length_b   1.000
_cell.length_c   1.000
_cell.angle_alpha   90.00
_cell.angle_beta   90.00
_cell.angle_gamma   90.00
#
_symmetry.space_group_name_H-M   'P 1'
#
loop_
_entity.id
_entity.type
_entity.pdbx_description
1 polymer ?
#
loop_
_entity_poly.entity_id
_entity_poly.type
_entity_poly.pdbx_seq_one_letter_code
_entity_poly.pdbx_strand_id
1 'polypeptide(L)'
;MMDIKRQAEFEAKFDFFYRNKTHKLLLAWVTKYLYKKGIFFSQNPTIIEVKSTLFNWFKDSNERATFEFYRKMEKAWEAHNRRLACKAKMLNISVSIEHKNKFKEMAKEAKITNIQLFQSLIDDNYKLLIGLKDEERKGKEAEKAKKAEIKYNQSFTDTKLNDELHLQKHYNNRLKKQMTALMSELQAVKDNSSILFALIEKAVKNRSKLTADHLIQATRAHTLIDIVQLPLEKPVEATESEESSEQNQTSGPRPRKRARPAKTASK
;
A
#
# COMPACT_ATOMS: atom_id res chain seq x y z
N MET A 1 79.96 25.42 -9.35
CA MET A 1 79.41 26.72 -8.89
C MET A 1 78.23 27.22 -9.75
N MET A 2 77.46 26.32 -10.40
CA MET A 2 76.26 26.63 -11.22
C MET A 2 74.93 26.40 -10.48
N ASP A 3 74.94 25.84 -9.27
CA ASP A 3 73.73 25.37 -8.57
C ASP A 3 72.95 26.48 -7.86
N ILE A 4 73.61 27.53 -7.36
CA ILE A 4 72.96 28.57 -6.53
C ILE A 4 72.01 29.45 -7.35
N LYS A 5 72.38 29.85 -8.58
CA LYS A 5 71.51 30.64 -9.46
C LYS A 5 70.28 29.85 -9.89
N ARG A 6 70.47 28.58 -10.26
CA ARG A 6 69.35 27.66 -10.62
C ARG A 6 68.43 27.40 -9.44
N GLN A 7 68.97 27.25 -8.23
CA GLN A 7 68.18 27.09 -7.02
C GLN A 7 67.35 28.34 -6.72
N ALA A 8 67.93 29.54 -6.81
CA ALA A 8 67.21 30.79 -6.60
C ALA A 8 66.08 31.00 -7.63
N GLU A 9 66.32 30.70 -8.91
CA GLU A 9 65.29 30.77 -9.96
C GLU A 9 64.17 29.75 -9.75
N PHE A 10 64.52 28.54 -9.31
CA PHE A 10 63.56 27.49 -8.96
C PHE A 10 62.71 27.92 -7.75
N GLU A 11 63.33 28.43 -6.70
CA GLU A 11 62.64 28.91 -5.49
C GLU A 11 61.70 30.07 -5.81
N ALA A 12 62.12 31.02 -6.66
CA ALA A 12 61.29 32.14 -7.09
C ALA A 12 60.03 31.67 -7.86
N LYS A 13 60.17 30.69 -8.76
CA LYS A 13 59.04 30.10 -9.50
C LYS A 13 58.09 29.31 -8.58
N PHE A 14 58.64 28.54 -7.64
CA PHE A 14 57.82 27.82 -6.64
C PHE A 14 57.10 28.80 -5.70
N ASP A 15 57.77 29.86 -5.26
CA ASP A 15 57.19 30.87 -4.38
C ASP A 15 56.11 31.70 -5.07
N PHE A 16 56.23 31.98 -6.37
CA PHE A 16 55.15 32.59 -7.13
C PHE A 16 53.87 31.73 -7.10
N PHE A 17 54.00 30.42 -7.26
CA PHE A 17 52.89 29.48 -7.11
C PHE A 17 52.33 29.45 -5.68
N TYR A 18 53.21 29.54 -4.67
CA TYR A 18 52.87 29.37 -3.26
C TYR A 18 52.26 30.62 -2.58
N ARG A 19 52.70 31.83 -2.97
CA ARG A 19 52.25 33.11 -2.37
C ARG A 19 50.80 33.47 -2.70
N ASN A 20 50.25 32.95 -3.80
CA ASN A 20 48.93 33.32 -4.29
C ASN A 20 47.76 32.49 -3.71
N LYS A 21 48.00 31.59 -2.74
CA LYS A 21 47.00 30.62 -2.24
C LYS A 21 47.14 30.34 -0.73
N THR A 22 46.07 29.86 -0.08
CA THR A 22 46.05 29.54 1.37
C THR A 22 47.06 28.45 1.76
N HIS A 23 48.04 28.81 2.59
CA HIS A 23 49.28 28.06 2.81
C HIS A 23 49.13 26.61 3.33
N LYS A 24 48.18 26.32 4.23
CA LYS A 24 48.07 24.98 4.84
C LYS A 24 47.42 23.93 3.93
N LEU A 25 46.34 24.31 3.25
CA LEU A 25 45.61 23.42 2.33
C LEU A 25 46.42 23.16 1.05
N LEU A 26 47.16 24.17 0.58
CA LEU A 26 48.05 24.03 -0.56
C LEU A 26 49.17 23.01 -0.26
N LEU A 27 49.83 23.10 0.91
CA LEU A 27 50.92 22.17 1.25
C LEU A 27 50.46 20.72 1.24
N ALA A 28 49.36 20.43 1.95
CA ALA A 28 48.79 19.08 2.05
C ALA A 28 48.36 18.54 0.68
N TRP A 29 47.90 19.40 -0.22
CA TRP A 29 47.57 19.00 -1.57
C TRP A 29 48.81 18.75 -2.43
N VAL A 30 49.80 19.64 -2.38
CA VAL A 30 51.06 19.52 -3.13
C VAL A 30 51.77 18.22 -2.74
N THR A 31 51.90 17.93 -1.45
CA THR A 31 52.55 16.70 -0.96
C THR A 31 51.83 15.45 -1.48
N LYS A 32 50.49 15.44 -1.46
CA LYS A 32 49.68 14.36 -2.03
C LYS A 32 49.80 14.25 -3.55
N TYR A 33 49.89 15.37 -4.26
CA TYR A 33 50.10 15.41 -5.71
C TYR A 33 51.46 14.80 -6.08
N LEU A 34 52.51 15.20 -5.37
CA LEU A 34 53.87 14.73 -5.58
C LEU A 34 54.03 13.25 -5.23
N TYR A 35 53.39 12.76 -4.16
CA TYR A 35 53.31 11.34 -3.84
C TYR A 35 52.74 10.52 -5.01
N LYS A 36 51.66 11.00 -5.64
CA LYS A 36 51.07 10.35 -6.83
C LYS A 36 51.97 10.38 -8.05
N LYS A 37 52.97 11.25 -8.07
CA LYS A 37 54.01 11.34 -9.11
C LYS A 37 55.27 10.54 -8.76
N GLY A 38 55.26 9.81 -7.63
CA GLY A 38 56.39 9.00 -7.18
C GLY A 38 57.45 9.77 -6.40
N ILE A 39 57.13 10.98 -5.92
CA ILE A 39 58.02 11.79 -5.09
C ILE A 39 57.54 11.69 -3.65
N PHE A 40 58.36 11.08 -2.79
CA PHE A 40 58.01 10.72 -1.43
C PHE A 40 58.67 11.66 -0.41
N PHE A 41 57.97 11.89 0.70
CA PHE A 41 58.41 12.73 1.80
C PHE A 41 58.26 11.99 3.13
N SER A 42 58.96 12.48 4.15
CA SER A 42 58.67 12.17 5.56
C SER A 42 57.23 12.58 5.93
N GLN A 43 56.71 12.05 7.04
CA GLN A 43 55.37 12.44 7.52
C GLN A 43 55.34 13.94 7.84
N ASN A 44 54.35 14.67 7.28
CA ASN A 44 54.16 16.12 7.44
C ASN A 44 55.33 16.99 6.97
N PRO A 45 55.71 16.95 5.69
CA PRO A 45 56.87 17.70 5.21
C PRO A 45 56.63 19.20 5.24
N THR A 46 57.68 19.94 5.55
CA THR A 46 57.71 21.39 5.48
C THR A 46 57.82 21.88 4.03
N ILE A 47 57.49 23.16 3.80
CA ILE A 47 57.66 23.79 2.47
C ILE A 47 59.12 23.74 2.02
N ILE A 48 60.05 23.87 2.96
CA ILE A 48 61.50 23.82 2.69
C ILE A 48 61.91 22.43 2.22
N GLU A 49 61.42 21.37 2.87
CA GLU A 49 61.64 19.98 2.44
C GLU A 49 61.02 19.70 1.07
N VAL A 50 59.82 20.23 0.80
CA VAL A 50 59.17 20.10 -0.51
C VAL A 50 59.99 20.78 -1.61
N LYS A 51 60.46 22.01 -1.39
CA LYS A 51 61.30 22.76 -2.33
C LYS A 51 62.62 22.05 -2.61
N SER A 52 63.33 21.64 -1.57
CA SER A 52 64.64 20.97 -1.70
C SER A 52 64.51 19.63 -2.41
N THR A 53 63.49 18.83 -2.10
CA THR A 53 63.25 17.54 -2.77
C THR A 53 62.91 17.74 -4.24
N LEU A 54 62.05 18.71 -4.58
CA LEU A 54 61.74 19.02 -5.97
C LEU A 54 62.96 19.56 -6.72
N PHE A 55 63.74 20.45 -6.11
CA PHE A 55 64.98 20.95 -6.71
C PHE A 55 65.94 19.80 -7.02
N ASN A 56 66.16 18.88 -6.07
CA ASN A 56 67.00 17.69 -6.28
C ASN A 56 66.46 16.80 -7.39
N TRP A 57 65.13 16.64 -7.48
CA TRP A 57 64.48 15.85 -8.53
C TRP A 57 64.64 16.48 -9.92
N PHE A 58 64.68 17.82 -10.00
CA PHE A 58 64.88 18.56 -11.24
C PHE A 58 66.34 18.94 -11.52
N LYS A 59 67.29 18.61 -10.64
CA LYS A 59 68.68 19.07 -10.73
C LYS A 59 69.34 18.73 -12.06
N ASP A 60 69.02 17.54 -12.58
CA ASP A 60 69.54 17.02 -13.84
C ASP A 60 68.54 17.16 -15.00
N SER A 61 67.38 17.77 -14.75
CA SER A 61 66.34 18.03 -15.75
C SER A 61 66.57 19.35 -16.49
N ASN A 62 66.14 19.43 -17.75
CA ASN A 62 66.14 20.70 -18.47
C ASN A 62 65.05 21.66 -17.92
N GLU A 63 65.25 22.97 -18.12
CA GLU A 63 64.35 24.01 -17.62
C GLU A 63 62.91 23.87 -18.16
N ARG A 64 62.77 23.38 -19.40
CA ARG A 64 61.48 23.18 -20.06
C ARG A 64 60.65 22.09 -19.37
N ALA A 65 61.26 20.95 -19.03
CA ALA A 65 60.59 19.86 -18.32
C ALA A 65 60.14 20.30 -16.92
N THR A 66 60.99 21.06 -16.23
CA THR A 66 60.68 21.66 -14.93
C THR A 66 59.47 22.60 -15.03
N PHE A 67 59.45 23.50 -16.01
CA PHE A 67 58.34 24.44 -16.23
C PHE A 67 57.03 23.73 -16.61
N GLU A 68 57.08 22.72 -17.48
CA GLU A 68 55.89 21.94 -17.84
C GLU A 68 55.29 21.19 -16.66
N PHE A 69 56.14 20.67 -15.77
CA PHE A 69 55.68 20.03 -14.53
C PHE A 69 54.92 21.02 -13.64
N TYR A 70 55.48 22.22 -13.43
CA TYR A 70 54.82 23.29 -12.69
C TYR A 70 53.47 23.65 -13.28
N ARG A 71 53.39 23.82 -14.60
CA ARG A 71 52.14 24.15 -15.30
C ARG A 71 51.09 23.04 -15.17
N LYS A 72 51.49 21.77 -15.18
CA LYS A 72 50.59 20.62 -14.95
C LYS A 72 50.10 20.58 -13.51
N MET A 73 50.97 20.89 -12.55
CA MET A 73 50.63 20.96 -11.14
C MET A 73 49.65 22.12 -10.88
N GLU A 74 49.89 23.30 -11.46
CA GLU A 74 49.02 24.47 -11.36
C GLU A 74 47.61 24.19 -11.89
N LYS A 75 47.49 23.64 -13.12
CA LYS A 75 46.20 23.24 -13.69
C LYS A 75 45.46 22.21 -12.83
N ALA A 76 46.19 21.26 -12.25
CA ALA A 76 45.61 20.25 -11.37
C ALA A 76 45.10 20.86 -10.05
N TRP A 77 45.81 21.85 -9.51
CA TRP A 77 45.37 22.59 -8.32
C TRP A 77 44.12 23.42 -8.60
N GLU A 78 44.07 24.14 -9.72
CA GLU A 78 42.88 24.86 -10.15
C GLU A 78 41.66 23.94 -10.30
N ALA A 79 41.84 22.78 -10.94
CA ALA A 79 40.78 21.79 -11.08
C ALA A 79 40.33 21.23 -9.72
N HIS A 80 41.26 21.03 -8.78
CA HIS A 80 40.94 20.61 -7.41
C HIS A 80 40.12 21.67 -6.67
N ASN A 81 40.52 22.95 -6.74
CA ASN A 81 39.78 24.04 -6.10
C ASN A 81 38.40 24.24 -6.72
N ARG A 82 38.27 24.15 -8.05
CA ARG A 82 36.96 24.19 -8.71
C ARG A 82 36.04 23.07 -8.22
N ARG A 83 36.58 21.86 -7.98
CA ARG A 83 35.84 20.72 -7.41
C ARG A 83 35.43 20.94 -5.97
N LEU A 84 36.30 21.54 -5.15
CA LEU A 84 35.97 21.86 -3.75
C LEU A 84 34.92 22.96 -3.63
N ALA A 85 34.98 23.96 -4.52
CA ALA A 85 34.01 25.07 -4.53
C ALA A 85 32.65 24.67 -5.14
N CYS A 86 32.63 23.70 -6.04
CA CYS A 86 31.40 23.23 -6.68
C CYS A 86 30.60 22.34 -5.73
N LYS A 87 29.35 22.73 -5.43
CA LYS A 87 28.40 21.88 -4.66
C LYS A 87 27.93 20.65 -5.44
N ALA A 88 28.08 20.64 -6.76
CA ALA A 88 27.67 19.52 -7.60
C ALA A 88 28.73 18.39 -7.58
N LYS A 89 28.28 17.15 -7.38
CA LYS A 89 29.14 15.97 -7.48
C LYS A 89 29.35 15.62 -8.95
N MET A 90 30.60 15.49 -9.38
CA MET A 90 30.91 14.92 -10.70
C MET A 90 30.81 13.40 -10.65
N LEU A 91 30.00 12.84 -11.54
CA LEU A 91 29.89 11.40 -11.76
C LEU A 91 30.67 11.03 -13.02
N ASN A 92 31.60 10.09 -12.90
CA ASN A 92 32.29 9.52 -14.05
C ASN A 92 31.46 8.34 -14.54
N ILE A 93 30.98 8.42 -15.79
CA ILE A 93 30.22 7.36 -16.42
C ILE A 93 31.04 6.84 -17.61
N SER A 94 31.25 5.53 -17.65
CA SER A 94 31.85 4.86 -18.80
C SER A 94 30.73 4.47 -19.77
N VAL A 95 30.88 4.86 -21.03
CA VAL A 95 29.91 4.59 -22.09
C VAL A 95 30.66 4.06 -23.31
N SER A 96 30.06 3.13 -24.06
CA SER A 96 30.65 2.64 -25.32
C SER A 96 30.88 3.78 -26.32
N ILE A 97 31.80 3.54 -27.26
CA ILE A 97 32.17 4.52 -28.30
C ILE A 97 30.94 4.90 -29.14
N GLU A 98 30.13 3.91 -29.54
CA GLU A 98 28.91 4.11 -30.32
C GLU A 98 27.93 5.05 -29.62
N HIS A 99 27.56 4.73 -28.37
CA HIS A 99 26.67 5.55 -27.56
C HIS A 99 27.25 6.94 -27.33
N LYS A 100 28.57 7.06 -27.09
CA LYS A 100 29.24 8.36 -26.95
C LYS A 100 29.11 9.21 -28.22
N ASN A 101 29.22 8.61 -29.40
CA ASN A 101 29.05 9.33 -30.67
C ASN A 101 27.60 9.78 -30.84
N LYS A 102 26.64 8.89 -30.57
CA LYS A 102 25.21 9.22 -30.60
C LYS A 102 24.84 10.37 -29.65
N PHE A 103 25.35 10.34 -28.41
CA PHE A 103 25.12 11.44 -27.45
C PHE A 103 25.70 12.76 -27.93
N LYS A 104 26.87 12.75 -28.58
CA LYS A 104 27.45 13.96 -29.15
C LYS A 104 26.62 14.53 -30.30
N GLU A 105 26.08 13.68 -31.16
CA GLU A 105 25.21 14.09 -32.26
C GLU A 105 23.93 14.72 -31.71
N MET A 106 23.25 14.03 -30.77
CA MET A 106 22.03 14.56 -30.13
C MET A 106 22.29 15.89 -29.41
N ALA A 107 23.42 16.03 -28.71
CA ALA A 107 23.78 17.28 -28.04
C ALA A 107 24.04 18.41 -29.05
N LYS A 108 24.66 18.09 -30.18
CA LYS A 108 24.91 19.04 -31.28
C LYS A 108 23.61 19.49 -31.94
N GLU A 109 22.71 18.58 -32.24
CA GLU A 109 21.39 18.86 -32.82
C GLU A 109 20.56 19.75 -31.89
N ALA A 110 20.53 19.41 -30.59
CA ALA A 110 19.81 20.17 -29.58
C ALA A 110 20.53 21.47 -29.15
N LYS A 111 21.74 21.75 -29.66
CA LYS A 111 22.59 22.91 -29.29
C LYS A 111 22.82 23.04 -27.78
N ILE A 112 22.94 21.91 -27.08
CA ILE A 112 23.20 21.86 -25.64
C ILE A 112 24.50 21.13 -25.35
N THR A 113 25.01 21.28 -24.13
CA THR A 113 26.15 20.49 -23.67
C THR A 113 25.73 19.03 -23.46
N ASN A 114 26.67 18.09 -23.60
CA ASN A 114 26.42 16.68 -23.27
C ASN A 114 25.89 16.51 -21.84
N ILE A 115 26.34 17.35 -20.89
CA ILE A 115 25.88 17.30 -19.50
C ILE A 115 24.39 17.65 -19.42
N GLN A 116 23.96 18.72 -20.10
CA GLN A 116 22.55 19.13 -20.13
C GLN A 116 21.67 18.08 -20.81
N LEU A 117 22.17 17.45 -21.89
CA LEU A 117 21.47 16.33 -22.53
C LEU A 117 21.28 15.15 -21.56
N PHE A 118 22.31 14.77 -20.81
CA PHE A 118 22.17 13.70 -19.83
C PHE A 118 21.20 14.09 -18.70
N GLN A 119 21.22 15.34 -18.26
CA GLN A 119 20.25 15.83 -17.28
C GLN A 119 18.82 15.73 -17.80
N SER A 120 18.55 16.19 -19.02
CA SER A 120 17.20 16.09 -19.61
C SER A 120 16.75 14.65 -19.76
N LEU A 121 17.62 13.75 -20.25
CA LEU A 121 17.30 12.33 -20.38
C LEU A 121 16.98 11.67 -19.03
N ILE A 122 17.69 12.05 -17.96
CA ILE A 122 17.41 11.53 -16.62
C ILE A 122 16.07 12.08 -16.11
N ASP A 123 15.86 13.39 -16.24
CA ASP A 123 14.66 14.06 -15.74
C ASP A 123 13.39 13.56 -16.44
N ASP A 124 13.44 13.37 -17.76
CA ASP A 124 12.31 12.90 -18.56
C ASP A 124 11.96 11.45 -18.23
N ASN A 125 12.96 10.58 -18.06
CA ASN A 125 12.73 9.20 -17.61
C ASN A 125 12.18 9.15 -16.18
N TYR A 126 12.63 10.05 -15.30
CA TYR A 126 12.14 10.12 -13.93
C TYR A 126 10.67 10.58 -13.86
N LYS A 127 10.29 11.59 -14.67
CA LYS A 127 8.89 12.01 -14.81
C LYS A 127 8.00 10.88 -15.31
N LEU A 128 8.46 10.13 -16.31
CA LEU A 128 7.74 8.97 -16.84
C LEU A 128 7.52 7.91 -15.74
N LEU A 129 8.55 7.62 -14.95
CA LEU A 129 8.45 6.67 -13.84
C LEU A 129 7.45 7.11 -12.76
N ILE A 130 7.42 8.40 -12.43
CA ILE A 130 6.43 8.96 -11.49
C ILE A 130 5.02 8.77 -12.06
N GLY A 131 4.80 9.11 -13.33
CA GLY A 131 3.50 8.96 -13.99
C GLY A 131 3.00 7.51 -13.94
N LEU A 132 3.86 6.53 -14.27
CA LEU A 132 3.51 5.11 -14.21
C LEU A 132 3.12 4.65 -12.79
N LYS A 133 3.80 5.14 -11.76
CA LYS A 133 3.46 4.82 -10.36
C LYS A 133 2.11 5.41 -9.94
N ASP A 134 1.79 6.61 -10.41
CA ASP A 134 0.50 7.24 -10.13
C ASP A 134 -0.65 6.51 -10.81
N GLU A 135 -0.46 6.05 -12.04
CA GLU A 135 -1.44 5.19 -12.73
C GLU A 135 -1.63 3.85 -12.02
N GLU A 136 -0.56 3.20 -11.59
CA GLU A 136 -0.63 1.96 -10.82
C GLU A 136 -1.41 2.16 -9.51
N ARG A 137 -1.19 3.29 -8.83
CA ARG A 137 -1.93 3.65 -7.61
C ARG A 137 -3.42 3.85 -7.88
N LYS A 138 -3.78 4.62 -8.91
CA LYS A 138 -5.17 4.83 -9.31
C LYS A 138 -5.86 3.51 -9.67
N GLY A 139 -5.17 2.61 -10.38
CA GLY A 139 -5.66 1.27 -10.69
C GLY A 139 -6.00 0.47 -9.43
N LYS A 140 -5.09 0.45 -8.44
CA LYS A 140 -5.31 -0.23 -7.15
C LYS A 140 -6.46 0.39 -6.34
N GLU A 141 -6.63 1.70 -6.37
CA GLU A 141 -7.73 2.40 -5.70
C GLU A 141 -9.09 2.08 -6.35
N ALA A 142 -9.16 2.07 -7.69
CA ALA A 142 -10.35 1.67 -8.43
C ALA A 142 -10.74 0.21 -8.18
N GLU A 143 -9.76 -0.71 -8.12
CA GLU A 143 -10.02 -2.12 -7.79
C GLU A 143 -10.55 -2.29 -6.36
N LYS A 144 -10.01 -1.53 -5.40
CA LYS A 144 -10.52 -1.52 -4.02
C LYS A 144 -11.95 -1.00 -3.93
N ALA A 145 -12.26 0.08 -4.65
CA ALA A 145 -13.61 0.65 -4.70
C ALA A 145 -14.61 -0.37 -5.25
N LYS A 146 -14.31 -1.02 -6.39
CA LYS A 146 -15.14 -2.10 -6.96
C LYS A 146 -15.33 -3.27 -5.98
N LYS A 147 -14.27 -3.69 -5.29
CA LYS A 147 -14.36 -4.75 -4.28
C LYS A 147 -15.26 -4.36 -3.08
N ALA A 148 -15.21 -3.10 -2.67
CA ALA A 148 -16.07 -2.59 -1.59
C ALA A 148 -17.55 -2.55 -2.03
N GLU A 149 -17.81 -2.09 -3.26
CA GLU A 149 -19.15 -2.06 -3.85
C GLU A 149 -19.76 -3.47 -3.97
N ILE A 150 -19.00 -4.44 -4.46
CA ILE A 150 -19.44 -5.84 -4.55
C ILE A 150 -19.80 -6.38 -3.16
N LYS A 151 -18.97 -6.12 -2.14
CA LYS A 151 -19.25 -6.56 -0.76
C LYS A 151 -20.50 -5.91 -0.19
N TYR A 152 -20.70 -4.61 -0.45
CA TYR A 152 -21.90 -3.90 -0.01
C TYR A 152 -23.15 -4.52 -0.65
N ASN A 153 -23.14 -4.71 -1.97
CA ASN A 153 -24.26 -5.32 -2.69
C ASN A 153 -24.56 -6.73 -2.20
N GLN A 154 -23.52 -7.56 -1.97
CA GLN A 154 -23.66 -8.90 -1.39
C GLN A 154 -24.31 -8.85 0.00
N SER A 155 -23.83 -7.98 0.89
CA SER A 155 -24.41 -7.85 2.23
C SER A 155 -25.88 -7.44 2.20
N PHE A 156 -26.25 -6.55 1.27
CA PHE A 156 -27.64 -6.11 1.09
C PHE A 156 -28.53 -7.25 0.55
N THR A 157 -28.01 -8.05 -0.38
CA THR A 157 -28.75 -9.21 -0.91
C THR A 157 -28.94 -10.26 0.17
N ASP A 158 -27.90 -10.58 0.95
CA ASP A 158 -27.95 -11.56 2.02
C ASP A 158 -28.95 -11.16 3.11
N THR A 159 -29.01 -9.88 3.50
CA THR A 159 -30.01 -9.40 4.47
C THR A 159 -31.43 -9.55 3.94
N LYS A 160 -31.69 -9.08 2.71
CA LYS A 160 -33.04 -9.13 2.13
C LYS A 160 -33.51 -10.57 1.93
N LEU A 161 -32.62 -11.44 1.47
CA LEU A 161 -32.92 -12.87 1.28
C LEU A 161 -33.19 -13.56 2.63
N ASN A 162 -32.48 -13.18 3.69
CA ASN A 162 -32.69 -13.75 5.02
C ASN A 162 -34.02 -13.30 5.63
N ASP A 163 -34.41 -12.04 5.46
CA ASP A 163 -35.72 -11.54 5.93
C ASP A 163 -36.88 -12.23 5.20
N GLU A 164 -36.77 -12.39 3.86
CA GLU A 164 -37.73 -13.14 3.05
C GLU A 164 -37.84 -14.61 3.51
N LEU A 165 -36.70 -15.26 3.80
CA LEU A 165 -36.66 -16.62 4.33
C LEU A 165 -37.32 -16.74 5.71
N HIS A 166 -37.11 -15.77 6.59
CA HIS A 166 -37.75 -15.71 7.91
C HIS A 166 -39.28 -15.58 7.77
N LEU A 167 -39.74 -14.71 6.87
CA LEU A 167 -41.16 -14.52 6.60
C LEU A 167 -41.80 -15.80 6.03
N GLN A 168 -41.16 -16.45 5.06
CA GLN A 168 -41.63 -17.72 4.50
C GLN A 168 -41.67 -18.84 5.54
N LYS A 169 -40.69 -18.92 6.44
CA LYS A 169 -40.71 -19.90 7.56
C LYS A 169 -41.89 -19.65 8.50
N HIS A 170 -42.19 -18.38 8.80
CA HIS A 170 -43.33 -18.02 9.64
C HIS A 170 -44.66 -18.42 8.99
N TYR A 171 -44.86 -18.10 7.70
CA TYR A 171 -46.04 -18.52 6.95
C TYR A 171 -46.19 -20.05 6.89
N ASN A 172 -45.10 -20.77 6.60
CA ASN A 172 -45.13 -22.24 6.59
C ASN A 172 -45.48 -22.82 7.96
N ASN A 173 -44.98 -22.25 9.06
CA ASN A 173 -45.33 -22.70 10.40
C ASN A 173 -46.81 -22.44 10.72
N ARG A 174 -47.37 -21.29 10.30
CA ARG A 174 -48.80 -20.99 10.44
C ARG A 174 -49.66 -21.99 9.65
N LEU A 175 -49.30 -22.24 8.39
CA LEU A 175 -49.98 -23.22 7.54
C LEU A 175 -49.93 -24.64 8.12
N LYS A 176 -48.77 -25.06 8.66
CA LYS A 176 -48.66 -26.36 9.34
C LYS A 176 -49.61 -26.48 10.53
N LYS A 177 -49.71 -25.44 11.38
CA LYS A 177 -50.65 -25.44 12.52
C LYS A 177 -52.10 -25.54 12.07
N GLN A 178 -52.49 -24.76 11.06
CA GLN A 178 -53.83 -24.81 10.47
C GLN A 178 -54.14 -26.18 9.88
N MET A 179 -53.19 -26.76 9.14
CA MET A 179 -53.34 -28.10 8.57
C MET A 179 -53.49 -29.17 9.66
N THR A 180 -52.71 -29.10 10.74
CA THR A 180 -52.86 -30.05 11.86
C THR A 180 -54.20 -29.91 12.57
N ALA A 181 -54.71 -28.69 12.74
CA ALA A 181 -56.03 -28.45 13.32
C ALA A 181 -57.12 -29.03 12.41
N LEU A 182 -57.09 -28.73 11.11
CA LEU A 182 -58.05 -29.24 10.14
C LEU A 182 -58.05 -30.77 10.06
N MET A 183 -56.87 -31.41 10.10
CA MET A 183 -56.76 -32.87 10.12
C MET A 183 -57.37 -33.48 11.39
N SER A 184 -57.16 -32.84 12.54
CA SER A 184 -57.79 -33.25 13.80
C SER A 184 -59.30 -33.09 13.76
N GLU A 185 -59.80 -31.98 13.20
CA GLU A 185 -61.22 -31.71 13.03
C GLU A 185 -61.87 -32.74 12.08
N LEU A 186 -61.23 -33.00 10.93
CA LEU A 186 -61.69 -34.00 9.98
C LEU A 186 -61.79 -35.40 10.60
N GLN A 187 -60.80 -35.77 11.43
CA GLN A 187 -60.82 -37.04 12.15
C GLN A 187 -61.96 -37.10 13.16
N ALA A 188 -62.19 -36.03 13.93
CA ALA A 188 -63.31 -35.96 14.88
C ALA A 188 -64.68 -36.08 14.18
N VAL A 189 -64.86 -35.42 13.02
CA VAL A 189 -66.09 -35.54 12.21
C VAL A 189 -66.26 -36.97 11.69
N LYS A 190 -65.19 -37.63 11.24
CA LYS A 190 -65.23 -39.02 10.79
C LYS A 190 -65.62 -39.98 11.93
N ASP A 191 -65.06 -39.79 13.12
CA ASP A 191 -65.37 -40.64 14.28
C ASP A 191 -66.81 -40.42 14.75
N ASN A 192 -67.26 -39.16 14.85
CA ASN A 192 -68.63 -38.82 15.23
C ASN A 192 -69.67 -39.32 14.21
N SER A 193 -69.40 -39.20 12.91
CA SER A 193 -70.28 -39.75 11.87
C SER A 193 -70.35 -41.28 11.93
N SER A 194 -69.23 -41.97 12.20
CA SER A 194 -69.22 -43.43 12.40
C SER A 194 -70.11 -43.86 13.57
N ILE A 195 -70.08 -43.11 14.69
CA ILE A 195 -70.96 -43.35 15.85
C ILE A 195 -72.44 -43.19 15.45
N LEU A 196 -72.78 -42.14 14.70
CA LEU A 196 -74.14 -41.91 14.22
C LEU A 196 -74.63 -43.05 13.32
N PHE A 197 -73.82 -43.48 12.35
CA PHE A 197 -74.17 -44.61 11.49
C PHE A 197 -74.32 -45.92 12.25
N ALA A 198 -73.45 -46.20 13.24
CA ALA A 198 -73.55 -47.38 14.07
C ALA A 198 -74.86 -47.41 14.90
N LEU A 199 -75.29 -46.25 15.42
CA LEU A 199 -76.57 -46.11 16.11
C LEU A 199 -77.77 -46.39 15.19
N ILE A 200 -77.74 -45.85 13.96
CA ILE A 200 -78.77 -46.09 12.94
C ILE A 200 -78.82 -47.57 12.57
N GLU A 201 -77.67 -48.18 12.26
CA GLU A 201 -77.59 -49.60 11.93
C GLU A 201 -78.14 -50.50 13.04
N LYS A 202 -77.81 -50.21 14.30
CA LYS A 202 -78.30 -50.97 15.47
C LYS A 202 -79.81 -50.85 15.62
N ALA A 203 -80.37 -49.66 15.43
CA ALA A 203 -81.82 -49.43 15.49
C ALA A 203 -82.55 -50.19 14.36
N VAL A 204 -82.00 -50.18 13.14
CA VAL A 204 -82.55 -50.90 11.97
C VAL A 204 -82.49 -52.42 12.18
N LYS A 205 -81.34 -52.96 12.62
CA LYS A 205 -81.14 -54.41 12.85
C LYS A 205 -82.09 -54.97 13.93
N ASN A 206 -82.40 -54.19 14.96
CA ASN A 206 -83.24 -54.62 16.07
C ASN A 206 -84.75 -54.39 15.86
N ARG A 207 -85.19 -53.82 14.72
CA ARG A 207 -86.59 -53.40 14.48
C ARG A 207 -87.19 -52.56 15.63
N SER A 208 -86.35 -51.89 16.39
CA SER A 208 -86.72 -51.13 17.58
C SER A 208 -86.86 -49.65 17.25
N LYS A 209 -87.89 -48.97 17.78
CA LYS A 209 -87.95 -47.51 17.74
C LYS A 209 -86.69 -46.93 18.42
N LEU A 210 -86.13 -45.87 17.85
CA LEU A 210 -85.03 -45.12 18.46
C LEU A 210 -85.43 -44.74 19.90
N THR A 211 -84.64 -45.16 20.88
CA THR A 211 -84.86 -44.83 22.29
C THR A 211 -84.34 -43.42 22.58
N ALA A 212 -84.80 -42.83 23.69
CA ALA A 212 -84.32 -41.53 24.13
C ALA A 212 -82.79 -41.49 24.30
N ASP A 213 -82.18 -42.59 24.75
CA ASP A 213 -80.72 -42.70 24.87
C ASP A 213 -79.99 -42.65 23.52
N HIS A 214 -80.53 -43.30 22.48
CA HIS A 214 -79.96 -43.21 21.12
C HIS A 214 -80.09 -41.79 20.56
N LEU A 215 -81.18 -41.08 20.87
CA LEU A 215 -81.36 -39.68 20.48
C LEU A 215 -80.38 -38.76 21.23
N ILE A 216 -80.19 -38.94 22.54
CA ILE A 216 -79.23 -38.16 23.34
C ILE A 216 -77.80 -38.37 22.81
N GLN A 217 -77.42 -39.60 22.47
CA GLN A 217 -76.09 -39.89 21.91
C GLN A 217 -75.92 -39.28 20.51
N ALA A 218 -76.94 -39.34 19.65
CA ALA A 218 -76.92 -38.72 18.34
C ALA A 218 -76.85 -37.18 18.42
N THR A 219 -77.61 -36.57 19.33
CA THR A 219 -77.58 -35.12 19.57
C THR A 219 -76.22 -34.67 20.10
N ARG A 220 -75.58 -35.44 20.99
CA ARG A 220 -74.22 -35.15 21.48
C ARG A 220 -73.17 -35.27 20.37
N ALA A 221 -73.25 -36.30 19.54
CA ALA A 221 -72.34 -36.45 18.40
C ALA A 221 -72.53 -35.34 17.35
N HIS A 222 -73.77 -34.90 17.11
CA HIS A 222 -74.09 -33.82 16.17
C HIS A 222 -73.70 -32.43 16.69
N THR A 223 -73.97 -32.11 17.97
CA THR A 223 -73.60 -30.80 18.54
C THR A 223 -72.08 -30.58 18.61
N LEU A 224 -71.31 -31.66 18.69
CA LEU A 224 -69.84 -31.59 18.57
C LEU A 224 -69.37 -31.32 17.14
N ILE A 225 -70.21 -31.52 16.11
CA ILE A 225 -69.90 -31.16 14.72
C ILE A 225 -70.14 -29.65 14.49
N ASP A 226 -71.17 -29.07 15.10
CA ASP A 226 -71.54 -27.65 14.89
C ASP A 226 -70.69 -26.64 15.68
N ILE A 227 -69.99 -27.05 16.74
CA ILE A 227 -69.09 -26.18 17.54
C ILE A 227 -67.71 -25.98 16.87
N VAL A 228 -67.43 -26.65 15.75
CA VAL A 228 -66.18 -26.53 14.99
C VAL A 228 -66.23 -25.30 14.05
N GLN A 229 -66.34 -24.10 14.62
CA GLN A 229 -66.02 -22.87 13.90
C GLN A 229 -64.63 -22.41 14.29
N LEU A 230 -63.67 -22.57 13.36
CA LEU A 230 -62.30 -22.10 13.48
C LEU A 230 -62.27 -20.63 13.94
N PRO A 231 -61.50 -20.27 14.99
CA PRO A 231 -61.24 -18.88 15.28
C PRO A 231 -60.44 -18.30 14.10
N LEU A 232 -61.09 -17.47 13.29
CA LEU A 232 -60.42 -16.63 12.30
C LEU A 232 -59.56 -15.60 13.04
N GLU A 233 -58.33 -15.96 13.38
CA GLU A 233 -57.35 -14.97 13.83
C GLU A 233 -57.15 -13.92 12.72
N LYS A 234 -57.31 -12.65 13.10
CA LYS A 234 -57.16 -11.48 12.23
C LYS A 234 -55.86 -11.54 11.41
N PRO A 235 -55.84 -10.95 10.20
CA PRO A 235 -54.62 -10.83 9.43
C PRO A 235 -53.57 -10.13 10.29
N VAL A 236 -52.37 -10.70 10.37
CA VAL A 236 -51.22 -9.94 10.84
C VAL A 236 -50.98 -8.92 9.74
N GLU A 237 -51.23 -7.65 10.02
CA GLU A 237 -50.80 -6.55 9.16
C GLU A 237 -49.29 -6.70 8.97
N ALA A 238 -48.89 -6.96 7.74
CA ALA A 238 -47.52 -6.71 7.33
C ALA A 238 -47.34 -5.19 7.48
N THR A 239 -46.65 -4.77 8.53
CA THR A 239 -46.11 -3.41 8.59
C THR A 239 -45.08 -3.31 7.47
N GLU A 240 -45.53 -2.85 6.31
CA GLU A 240 -44.70 -2.09 5.39
C GLU A 240 -44.29 -0.81 6.14
N SER A 241 -43.13 -0.84 6.78
CA SER A 241 -42.48 0.40 7.20
C SER A 241 -41.67 0.91 6.01
N GLU A 242 -42.28 1.81 5.24
CA GLU A 242 -41.58 2.81 4.46
C GLU A 242 -40.76 3.74 5.38
N GLU A 243 -39.64 4.19 4.82
CA GLU A 243 -38.94 5.46 5.08
C GLU A 243 -38.39 5.78 6.48
N SER A 244 -37.05 5.72 6.50
CA SER A 244 -36.14 6.76 7.02
C SER A 244 -36.54 7.52 8.28
N SER A 245 -35.83 7.22 9.36
CA SER A 245 -35.31 8.28 10.23
C SER A 245 -33.84 7.99 10.54
N GLU A 246 -32.95 8.67 9.81
CA GLU A 246 -31.58 8.88 10.24
C GLU A 246 -31.61 9.64 11.58
N GLN A 247 -31.50 8.91 12.69
CA GLN A 247 -30.98 9.47 13.94
C GLN A 247 -29.53 9.01 14.08
N ASN A 248 -28.63 9.89 13.67
CA ASN A 248 -27.21 9.82 14.00
C ASN A 248 -27.04 9.81 15.53
N GLN A 249 -26.84 8.63 16.11
CA GLN A 249 -26.14 8.50 17.39
C GLN A 249 -24.71 8.02 17.13
N THR A 250 -23.81 9.00 17.14
CA THR A 250 -22.35 8.83 17.16
C THR A 250 -21.93 8.07 18.43
N SER A 251 -21.86 6.75 18.36
CA SER A 251 -21.04 5.98 19.30
C SER A 251 -19.60 5.92 18.77
N GLY A 252 -18.79 6.86 19.24
CA GLY A 252 -17.36 6.90 18.93
C GLY A 252 -16.63 5.63 19.39
N PRO A 253 -15.46 5.32 18.80
CA PRO A 253 -14.72 4.11 19.11
C PRO A 253 -14.24 4.11 20.57
N ARG A 254 -14.61 3.06 21.29
CA ARG A 254 -14.17 2.77 22.66
C ARG A 254 -12.63 2.74 22.70
N PRO A 255 -11.95 3.53 23.55
CA PRO A 255 -10.49 3.51 23.62
C PRO A 255 -10.02 2.13 24.09
N ARG A 256 -9.20 1.48 23.27
CA ARG A 256 -8.50 0.23 23.59
C ARG A 256 -7.57 0.49 24.78
N LYS A 257 -7.80 -0.18 25.91
CA LYS A 257 -6.84 -0.26 27.02
C LYS A 257 -5.50 -0.76 26.47
N ARG A 258 -4.47 0.09 26.51
CA ARG A 258 -3.09 -0.33 26.23
C ARG A 258 -2.69 -1.41 27.24
N ALA A 259 -2.22 -2.55 26.75
CA ALA A 259 -1.55 -3.53 27.58
C ALA A 259 -0.29 -2.89 28.17
N ARG A 260 -0.10 -3.01 29.49
CA ARG A 260 1.14 -2.61 30.17
C ARG A 260 2.29 -3.48 29.64
N PRO A 261 3.47 -2.91 29.34
CA PRO A 261 4.65 -3.72 29.08
C PRO A 261 5.05 -4.49 30.35
N ALA A 262 5.38 -5.76 30.18
CA ALA A 262 5.91 -6.60 31.24
C ALA A 262 7.25 -6.04 31.71
N LYS A 263 7.45 -5.95 33.03
CA LYS A 263 8.75 -5.68 33.64
C LYS A 263 9.71 -6.79 33.19
N THR A 264 10.69 -6.45 32.35
CA THR A 264 11.89 -7.25 32.21
C THR A 264 12.69 -7.11 33.50
N ALA A 265 12.91 -8.24 34.18
CA ALA A 265 13.89 -8.32 35.26
C ALA A 265 15.29 -8.12 34.64
N SER A 266 16.00 -7.07 35.06
CA SER A 266 17.44 -6.97 34.85
C SER A 266 18.13 -8.07 35.65
N LYS A 267 19.03 -8.80 34.99
CA LYS A 267 20.28 -9.25 35.59
C LYS A 267 21.35 -8.22 35.25
#